data_AF-A0AAV5BE26-F1
#
_entry.id   AF-A0AAV5BE26-F1
#
_cell.length_a   1.000
_cell.length_b   1.000
_cell.length_c   1.000
_cell.angle_alpha   90.00
_cell.angle_beta   90.00
_cell.angle_gamma   90.00
#
_symmetry.space_group_name_H-M   'P 1'
#
loop_
_entity.id
_entity.type
_entity.pdbx_description
1 polymer ?
#
loop_
_entity_poly.entity_id
_entity_poly.type
_entity_poly.pdbx_seq_one_letter_code
_entity_poly.pdbx_strand_id
1 'polypeptide(L)'
;MAFDTSMYEWRKYKAYYSEENGVVSFRQDTPQHVLDSYAKYAEQQEAMHDFATRNDLKKKRKNTGLFSRPKASPHAKTGAELLFEALRDKKSPEAAWFAASAVRIDEHGRATVGFSQMDFAGLVYGECIVAEQKCVLIGSKNSDPLVSVILTDYKKRIIQIQDFTSKAQ
;
A
#
# COMPACT_ATOMS: atom_id res chain seq x y z
N MET A 1 6.16 -21.47 25.66
CA MET A 1 4.72 -21.38 25.37
C MET A 1 4.32 -22.68 24.69
N ALA A 2 3.51 -23.52 25.34
CA ALA A 2 3.00 -24.73 24.71
C ALA A 2 1.94 -24.34 23.69
N PHE A 3 2.05 -24.82 22.45
CA PHE A 3 0.99 -24.65 21.46
C PHE A 3 -0.26 -25.38 21.97
N ASP A 4 -1.37 -24.66 22.11
CA ASP A 4 -2.65 -25.26 22.47
C ASP A 4 -3.12 -26.14 21.30
N THR A 5 -2.94 -27.46 21.45
CA THR A 5 -3.35 -28.46 20.46
C THR A 5 -4.76 -28.99 20.71
N SER A 6 -5.49 -28.44 21.71
CA SER A 6 -6.84 -28.89 22.08
C SER A 6 -7.85 -28.77 20.94
N MET A 7 -7.59 -27.89 19.96
CA MET A 7 -8.40 -27.73 18.75
C MET A 7 -8.35 -28.95 17.80
N TYR A 8 -7.28 -29.75 17.82
CA TYR A 8 -7.15 -30.91 16.91
C TYR A 8 -7.59 -32.23 17.54
N GLU A 9 -8.10 -32.21 18.76
CA GLU A 9 -8.44 -33.43 19.50
C GLU A 9 -9.61 -34.18 18.87
N TRP A 10 -10.59 -33.48 18.29
CA TRP A 10 -11.71 -34.12 17.59
C TRP A 10 -11.25 -35.08 16.48
N ARG A 11 -10.10 -34.82 15.83
CA ARG A 11 -9.53 -35.68 14.78
C ARG A 11 -9.10 -37.07 15.28
N LYS A 12 -8.89 -37.23 16.58
CA LYS A 12 -8.57 -38.53 17.20
C LYS A 12 -9.81 -39.42 17.31
N TYR A 13 -11.01 -38.85 17.22
CA TYR A 13 -12.29 -39.50 17.50
C TYR A 13 -13.10 -39.78 16.22
N LYS A 14 -12.46 -40.38 15.22
CA LYS A 14 -13.05 -40.72 13.90
C LYS A 14 -14.30 -41.60 13.95
N ALA A 15 -14.56 -42.26 15.08
CA ALA A 15 -15.77 -43.06 15.27
C ALA A 15 -17.06 -42.22 15.34
N TYR A 16 -16.94 -40.94 15.70
CA TYR A 16 -18.07 -40.06 16.00
C TYR A 16 -18.41 -39.06 14.88
N TYR A 17 -17.64 -39.01 13.80
CA TYR A 17 -17.88 -38.10 12.71
C TYR A 17 -17.60 -38.70 11.34
N SER A 18 -18.26 -38.18 10.32
CA SER A 18 -17.93 -38.41 8.91
C SER A 18 -17.47 -37.11 8.27
N GLU A 19 -16.61 -37.20 7.26
CA GLU A 19 -16.14 -36.08 6.46
C GLU A 19 -16.48 -36.34 4.98
N GLU A 20 -17.42 -35.59 4.43
CA GLU A 20 -17.82 -35.67 3.02
C GLU A 20 -17.73 -34.29 2.38
N ASN A 21 -16.98 -34.17 1.27
CA ASN A 21 -16.75 -32.90 0.57
C ASN A 21 -16.27 -31.75 1.48
N GLY A 22 -15.49 -32.07 2.52
CA GLY A 22 -14.99 -31.10 3.50
C GLY A 22 -16.01 -30.67 4.56
N VAL A 23 -17.20 -31.27 4.57
CA VAL A 23 -18.22 -31.07 5.60
C VAL A 23 -18.08 -32.18 6.65
N VAL A 24 -17.84 -31.78 7.91
CA VAL A 24 -17.76 -32.70 9.04
C VAL A 24 -19.14 -32.80 9.70
N SER A 25 -19.69 -34.00 9.77
CA SER A 25 -20.98 -34.28 10.42
C SER A 25 -20.79 -35.20 11.61
N PHE A 26 -21.27 -34.78 12.78
CA PHE A 26 -21.16 -35.55 14.02
C PHE A 26 -22.41 -36.41 14.26
N ARG A 27 -22.22 -37.58 14.86
CA ARG A 27 -23.31 -38.43 15.31
C ARG A 27 -23.98 -37.84 16.55
N GLN A 28 -25.24 -38.20 16.80
CA GLN A 28 -25.99 -37.70 17.97
C GLN A 28 -25.39 -38.10 19.32
N ASP A 29 -24.65 -39.21 19.37
CA ASP A 29 -23.99 -39.74 20.58
C ASP A 29 -22.57 -39.19 20.79
N THR A 30 -22.17 -38.17 20.02
CA THR A 30 -20.83 -37.59 20.11
C THR A 30 -20.60 -36.94 21.48
N PRO A 31 -19.50 -37.29 22.18
CA PRO A 31 -19.17 -36.66 23.45
C PRO A 31 -18.94 -35.15 23.34
N GLN A 32 -19.40 -34.38 24.32
CA GLN A 32 -19.36 -32.91 24.30
C GLN A 32 -17.94 -32.34 24.07
N HIS A 33 -16.91 -32.92 24.69
CA HIS A 33 -15.53 -32.45 24.54
C HIS A 33 -15.00 -32.57 23.09
N VAL A 34 -15.53 -33.53 22.31
CA VAL A 34 -15.20 -33.68 20.88
C VAL A 34 -15.86 -32.57 20.06
N LEU A 35 -17.12 -32.22 20.40
CA LEU A 35 -17.83 -31.10 19.80
C LEU A 35 -17.15 -29.76 20.12
N ASP A 36 -16.73 -29.56 21.37
CA ASP A 36 -16.06 -28.33 21.81
C ASP A 36 -14.70 -28.16 21.13
N SER A 37 -13.94 -29.24 20.95
CA SER A 37 -12.69 -29.25 20.19
C SER A 37 -12.90 -28.88 18.72
N TYR A 38 -13.96 -29.41 18.10
CA TYR A 38 -14.32 -29.06 16.72
C TYR A 38 -14.83 -27.62 16.59
N ALA A 39 -15.60 -27.12 17.55
CA ALA A 39 -16.09 -25.75 17.55
C ALA A 39 -14.93 -24.73 17.55
N LYS A 40 -13.89 -24.97 18.37
CA LYS A 40 -12.65 -24.18 18.35
C LYS A 40 -11.97 -24.20 16.97
N TYR A 41 -11.99 -25.36 16.30
CA TYR A 41 -11.43 -25.52 14.95
C TYR A 41 -12.23 -24.76 13.90
N ALA A 42 -13.56 -24.87 13.95
CA ALA A 42 -14.47 -24.15 13.07
C ALA A 42 -14.33 -22.64 13.24
N GLU A 43 -14.23 -22.15 14.48
CA GLU A 43 -14.03 -20.72 14.77
C GLU A 43 -12.69 -20.21 14.22
N GLN A 44 -11.60 -20.99 14.32
CA GLN A 44 -10.32 -20.59 13.74
C GLN A 44 -10.34 -20.63 12.20
N GLN A 45 -11.01 -21.62 11.58
CA GLN A 45 -11.21 -21.66 10.13
C GLN A 45 -12.08 -20.50 9.66
N GLU A 46 -13.14 -20.15 10.39
CA GLU A 46 -13.98 -19.00 10.11
C GLU A 46 -13.18 -17.70 10.24
N ALA A 47 -12.36 -17.54 11.28
CA ALA A 47 -11.47 -16.38 11.42
C ALA A 47 -10.44 -16.27 10.27
N MET A 48 -9.91 -17.40 9.79
CA MET A 48 -9.03 -17.45 8.62
C MET A 48 -9.79 -17.15 7.32
N HIS A 49 -11.00 -17.68 7.16
CA HIS A 49 -11.88 -17.37 6.04
C HIS A 49 -12.27 -15.91 6.07
N ASP A 50 -12.59 -15.30 7.21
CA ASP A 50 -12.88 -13.88 7.35
C ASP A 50 -11.66 -13.01 7.06
N PHE A 51 -10.45 -13.45 7.42
CA PHE A 51 -9.21 -12.78 7.02
C PHE A 51 -9.00 -12.84 5.50
N ALA A 52 -9.20 -14.01 4.90
CA ALA A 52 -9.14 -14.20 3.44
C ALA A 52 -10.23 -13.40 2.73
N THR A 53 -11.44 -13.36 3.28
CA THR A 53 -12.63 -12.71 2.72
C THR A 53 -12.58 -11.20 2.95
N ARG A 54 -11.93 -10.68 4.01
CA ARG A 54 -11.59 -9.25 4.13
C ARG A 54 -10.54 -8.82 3.10
N ASN A 55 -9.56 -9.68 2.80
CA ASN A 55 -8.64 -9.46 1.68
C ASN A 55 -9.34 -9.58 0.32
N ASP A 56 -10.34 -10.47 0.21
CA ASP A 56 -11.13 -10.65 -1.01
C ASP A 56 -12.24 -9.61 -1.18
N LEU A 57 -12.77 -9.00 -0.11
CA LEU A 57 -13.66 -7.83 -0.13
C LEU A 57 -12.87 -6.57 -0.47
N LYS A 58 -11.62 -6.45 0.00
CA LYS A 58 -10.66 -5.45 -0.49
C LYS A 58 -10.34 -5.65 -1.99
N LYS A 59 -10.35 -6.89 -2.50
CA LYS A 59 -10.21 -7.18 -3.94
C LYS A 59 -11.50 -7.01 -4.74
N LYS A 60 -12.67 -7.42 -4.23
CA LYS A 60 -13.97 -7.44 -4.93
C LYS A 60 -14.65 -6.07 -4.96
N ARG A 61 -14.39 -5.17 -4.00
CA ARG A 61 -14.77 -3.75 -4.14
C ARG A 61 -14.11 -3.04 -5.33
N LYS A 62 -13.16 -3.67 -6.04
CA LYS A 62 -12.62 -3.16 -7.31
C LYS A 62 -13.42 -3.57 -8.56
N ASN A 63 -14.43 -4.45 -8.47
CA ASN A 63 -15.02 -5.08 -9.66
C ASN A 63 -16.51 -4.82 -9.93
N THR A 64 -17.13 -3.80 -9.34
CA THR A 64 -18.44 -3.29 -9.80
C THR A 64 -18.32 -1.82 -10.19
N GLY A 65 -17.85 -1.60 -11.40
CA GLY A 65 -17.85 -0.30 -12.07
C GLY A 65 -17.51 -0.51 -13.53
N LEU A 66 -18.52 -0.37 -14.39
CA LEU A 66 -18.47 -0.43 -15.86
C LEU A 66 -17.64 0.73 -16.48
N PHE A 67 -16.43 0.97 -15.97
CA PHE A 67 -15.45 1.83 -16.59
C PHE A 67 -14.13 1.07 -16.56
N SER A 68 -13.67 0.64 -17.73
CA SER A 68 -12.36 0.07 -17.97
C SER A 68 -11.27 1.04 -17.50
N ARG A 69 -10.92 0.96 -16.21
CA ARG A 69 -9.76 1.64 -15.66
C ARG A 69 -8.53 0.94 -16.25
N PRO A 70 -7.62 1.64 -16.95
CA PRO A 70 -6.41 1.02 -17.45
C PRO A 70 -5.70 0.36 -16.27
N LYS A 71 -5.43 -0.95 -16.38
CA LYS A 71 -4.57 -1.66 -15.43
C LYS A 71 -3.23 -0.92 -15.44
N ALA A 72 -2.93 -0.21 -14.34
CA ALA A 72 -1.61 0.37 -14.15
C ALA A 72 -0.59 -0.75 -14.30
N SER A 73 0.28 -0.61 -15.30
CA SER A 73 1.33 -1.59 -15.55
C SER A 73 2.19 -1.73 -14.29
N PRO A 74 2.70 -2.93 -13.98
CA PRO A 74 3.58 -3.15 -12.83
C PRO A 74 4.86 -2.28 -12.86
N HIS A 75 5.15 -1.63 -13.99
CA HIS A 75 6.27 -0.69 -14.19
C HIS A 75 5.85 0.78 -14.41
N ALA A 76 4.62 1.16 -14.07
CA ALA A 76 4.22 2.56 -14.18
C ALA A 76 5.09 3.44 -13.26
N LYS A 77 5.83 4.39 -13.84
CA LYS A 77 6.64 5.37 -13.09
C LYS A 77 5.76 6.13 -12.09
N THR A 78 6.34 6.45 -10.95
CA THR A 78 5.73 7.35 -9.99
C THR A 78 5.71 8.79 -10.50
N GLY A 79 4.82 9.62 -9.97
CA GLY A 79 4.82 11.06 -10.24
C GLY A 79 6.16 11.71 -9.91
N ALA A 80 6.88 11.19 -8.90
CA ALA A 80 8.22 11.65 -8.55
C ALA A 80 9.25 11.33 -9.65
N GLU A 81 9.23 10.13 -10.21
CA GLU A 81 10.08 9.75 -11.35
C GLU A 81 9.74 10.57 -12.60
N LEU A 82 8.46 10.80 -12.87
CA LEU A 82 8.03 11.64 -13.99
C LEU A 82 8.47 13.10 -13.81
N LEU A 83 8.36 13.63 -12.59
CA LEU A 83 8.85 14.97 -12.24
C LEU A 83 10.37 15.07 -12.43
N PHE A 84 11.13 14.08 -11.96
CA PHE A 84 12.58 14.00 -12.14
C PHE A 84 12.96 14.05 -13.62
N GLU A 85 12.34 13.20 -14.45
CA GLU A 85 12.61 13.15 -15.88
C GLU A 85 12.25 14.45 -16.59
N ALA A 86 11.11 15.05 -16.25
CA ALA A 86 10.69 16.30 -16.84
C ALA A 86 11.69 17.42 -16.54
N LEU A 87 12.10 17.58 -15.28
CA LEU A 87 13.02 18.65 -14.89
C LEU A 87 14.43 18.42 -15.45
N ARG A 88 14.91 17.17 -15.47
CA ARG A 88 16.18 16.82 -16.12
C ARG A 88 16.16 17.13 -17.62
N ASP A 89 15.06 16.81 -18.30
CA ASP A 89 14.89 17.00 -19.73
C ASP A 89 14.41 18.42 -20.09
N LYS A 90 14.34 19.35 -19.12
CA LYS A 90 13.86 20.74 -19.26
C LYS A 90 12.43 20.85 -19.83
N LYS A 91 11.57 19.90 -19.46
CA LYS A 91 10.14 19.88 -19.79
C LYS A 91 9.31 20.35 -18.60
N SER A 92 8.14 20.94 -18.89
CA SER A 92 7.20 21.37 -17.87
C SER A 92 6.56 20.17 -17.16
N PRO A 93 6.45 20.19 -15.82
CA PRO A 93 5.70 19.17 -15.09
C PRO A 93 4.20 19.21 -15.41
N GLU A 94 3.52 18.06 -15.30
CA GLU A 94 2.08 17.97 -15.55
C GLU A 94 1.27 17.82 -14.27
N ALA A 95 0.11 18.48 -14.22
CA ALA A 95 -0.80 18.43 -13.06
C ALA A 95 -1.27 17.01 -12.71
N ALA A 96 -1.36 16.11 -13.69
CA ALA A 96 -1.82 14.72 -13.50
C ALA A 96 -0.90 13.90 -12.57
N TRP A 97 0.36 14.32 -12.40
CA TRP A 97 1.33 13.63 -11.54
C TRP A 97 1.13 13.95 -10.06
N PHE A 98 0.29 14.93 -9.74
CA PHE A 98 0.05 15.44 -8.39
C PHE A 98 -1.36 15.08 -7.91
N ALA A 99 -1.50 14.85 -6.61
CA ALA A 99 -2.80 14.90 -5.97
C ALA A 99 -3.32 16.35 -5.95
N ALA A 100 -4.63 16.55 -5.98
CA ALA A 100 -5.23 17.89 -5.93
C ALA A 100 -4.80 18.68 -4.69
N SER A 101 -4.61 18.00 -3.56
CA SER A 101 -4.15 18.54 -2.29
C SER A 101 -2.64 18.39 -2.08
N ALA A 102 -1.85 18.21 -3.15
CA ALA A 102 -0.41 18.07 -3.00
C ALA A 102 0.17 19.31 -2.34
N VAL A 103 1.08 19.13 -1.40
CA VAL A 103 1.75 20.21 -0.68
C VAL A 103 3.22 20.26 -1.08
N ARG A 104 3.75 21.45 -1.30
CA ARG A 104 5.19 21.65 -1.40
C ARG A 104 5.65 22.58 -0.30
N ILE A 105 6.61 22.11 0.50
CA ILE A 105 7.30 22.88 1.51
C ILE A 105 8.67 23.22 0.92
N ASP A 106 8.91 24.51 0.69
CA ASP A 106 10.18 24.98 0.13
C ASP A 106 11.32 24.92 1.16
N GLU A 107 12.54 25.24 0.73
CA GLU A 107 13.74 25.24 1.56
C GLU A 107 13.70 26.24 2.74
N HIS A 108 12.75 27.16 2.73
CA HIS A 108 12.51 28.14 3.78
C HIS A 108 11.35 27.73 4.70
N GLY A 109 10.75 26.55 4.49
CA GLY A 109 9.62 26.05 5.27
C GLY A 109 8.26 26.63 4.85
N ARG A 110 8.17 27.36 3.72
CA ARG A 110 6.90 27.90 3.23
C ARG A 110 6.13 26.82 2.50
N ALA A 111 4.88 26.63 2.91
CA ALA A 111 3.98 25.65 2.32
C ALA A 111 3.13 26.26 1.20
N THR A 112 3.09 25.58 0.06
CA THR A 112 2.18 25.85 -1.07
C THR A 112 1.31 24.62 -1.28
N VAL A 113 0.02 24.84 -1.58
CA VAL A 113 -0.96 23.75 -1.78
C VAL A 113 -1.51 23.82 -3.19
N GLY A 114 -1.49 22.67 -3.86
CA GLY A 114 -1.98 22.52 -5.23
C GLY A 114 -0.92 22.83 -6.28
N PHE A 115 -0.91 22.03 -7.34
CA PHE A 115 0.09 22.09 -8.41
C PHE A 115 0.24 23.48 -9.05
N SER A 116 -0.87 24.21 -9.27
CA SER A 116 -0.86 25.52 -9.94
C SER A 116 -0.11 26.61 -9.16
N GLN A 117 0.13 26.39 -7.86
CA GLN A 117 0.86 27.33 -6.99
C GLN A 117 2.32 26.93 -6.78
N MET A 118 2.75 25.77 -7.31
CA MET A 118 4.10 25.27 -7.12
C MET A 118 5.04 25.82 -8.21
N ASP A 119 6.14 26.43 -7.79
CA ASP A 119 7.15 26.96 -8.71
C ASP A 119 8.38 26.05 -8.80
N PHE A 120 8.59 25.43 -9.96
CA PHE A 120 9.72 24.54 -10.23
C PHE A 120 10.89 25.22 -10.94
N ALA A 121 10.86 26.55 -11.09
CA ALA A 121 11.94 27.29 -11.72
C ALA A 121 13.27 27.10 -10.99
N GLY A 122 14.36 26.98 -11.78
CA GLY A 122 15.72 26.86 -11.26
C GLY A 122 16.08 25.48 -10.68
N LEU A 123 15.14 24.54 -10.60
CA LEU A 123 15.42 23.17 -10.13
C LEU A 123 16.06 22.31 -11.21
N VAL A 124 17.13 21.62 -10.85
CA VAL A 124 17.78 20.61 -11.69
C VAL A 124 18.13 19.41 -10.81
N TYR A 125 17.68 18.21 -11.20
CA TYR A 125 17.99 16.98 -10.47
C TYR A 125 18.93 16.08 -11.27
N GLY A 126 19.91 15.48 -10.58
CA GLY A 126 20.86 14.53 -11.14
C GLY A 126 20.56 13.08 -10.74
N GLU A 127 19.96 12.88 -9.57
CA GLU A 127 19.70 11.55 -9.01
C GLU A 127 18.27 11.43 -8.47
N CYS A 128 17.70 10.24 -8.60
CA CYS A 128 16.37 9.87 -8.13
C CYS A 128 16.43 8.51 -7.44
N ILE A 129 16.16 8.48 -6.15
CA ILE A 129 16.14 7.26 -5.33
C ILE A 129 14.70 6.98 -4.94
N VAL A 130 14.16 5.83 -5.34
CA VAL A 130 12.75 5.46 -5.10
C VAL A 130 12.69 4.31 -4.10
N ALA A 131 11.92 4.49 -3.03
CA ALA A 131 11.63 3.50 -2.01
C ALA A 131 10.13 3.50 -1.68
N GLU A 132 9.38 2.60 -2.31
CA GLU A 132 7.93 2.48 -2.18
C GLU A 132 7.18 3.79 -2.47
N GLN A 133 6.63 4.45 -1.45
CA GLN A 133 5.89 5.71 -1.54
C GLN A 133 6.77 6.93 -1.31
N LYS A 134 8.04 6.75 -0.97
CA LYS A 134 8.99 7.82 -0.71
C LYS A 134 10.03 7.85 -1.83
N CYS A 135 10.30 9.05 -2.32
CA CYS A 135 11.35 9.30 -3.30
C CYS A 135 12.25 10.43 -2.79
N VAL A 136 13.54 10.32 -3.05
CA VAL A 136 14.53 11.36 -2.75
C VAL A 136 15.14 11.79 -4.09
N LEU A 137 15.01 13.08 -4.40
CA LEU A 137 15.67 13.70 -5.53
C LEU A 137 16.87 14.51 -5.04
N ILE A 138 18.02 14.33 -5.68
CA ILE A 138 19.27 15.04 -5.33
C ILE A 138 19.67 15.90 -6.53
N GLY A 139 19.95 17.17 -6.28
CA GLY A 139 20.17 18.15 -7.33
C GLY A 139 20.58 19.52 -6.82
N SER A 140 20.12 20.55 -7.52
CA SER A 140 20.35 21.95 -7.18
C SER A 140 19.15 22.84 -7.52
N LYS A 141 19.10 24.00 -6.84
CA LYS A 141 18.20 25.12 -7.14
C LYS A 141 19.05 26.35 -7.36
N ASN A 142 19.02 26.95 -8.55
CA ASN A 142 19.87 28.12 -8.87
C ASN A 142 21.37 27.90 -8.54
N SER A 143 21.86 26.67 -8.80
CA SER A 143 23.21 26.19 -8.48
C SER A 143 23.49 25.83 -7.01
N ASP A 144 22.60 26.13 -6.07
CA ASP A 144 22.75 25.72 -4.68
C ASP A 144 22.34 24.25 -4.49
N PRO A 145 23.12 23.43 -3.78
CA PRO A 145 22.78 22.02 -3.53
C PRO A 145 21.43 21.86 -2.83
N LEU A 146 20.58 21.00 -3.39
CA LEU A 146 19.23 20.73 -2.94
C LEU A 146 18.95 19.23 -2.86
N VAL A 147 18.27 18.82 -1.80
CA VAL A 147 17.63 17.52 -1.68
C VAL A 147 16.13 17.73 -1.53
N SER A 148 15.33 17.03 -2.34
CA SER A 148 13.87 17.05 -2.23
C SER A 148 13.35 15.69 -1.85
N VAL A 149 12.63 15.62 -0.73
CA VAL A 149 11.94 14.41 -0.28
C VAL A 149 10.50 14.47 -0.75
N ILE A 150 10.10 13.47 -1.54
CA ILE A 150 8.79 13.40 -2.18
C ILE A 150 8.02 12.21 -1.63
N LEU A 151 6.77 12.44 -1.24
CA LEU A 151 5.82 11.39 -0.87
C LEU A 151 4.79 11.21 -1.98
N THR A 152 4.41 9.97 -2.24
CA THR A 152 3.42 9.59 -3.23
C THR A 152 2.30 8.76 -2.62
N ASP A 153 1.08 8.87 -3.16
CA ASP A 153 -0.07 8.06 -2.75
C ASP A 153 -0.03 6.64 -3.38
N TYR A 154 -0.98 5.78 -3.01
CA TYR A 154 -1.13 4.45 -3.62
C TYR A 154 -1.46 4.46 -5.12
N LYS A 155 -1.81 5.63 -5.69
CA LYS A 155 -1.98 5.84 -7.13
C LYS A 155 -0.70 6.39 -7.77
N LYS A 156 0.40 6.40 -7.02
CA LYS A 156 1.72 6.91 -7.39
C LYS A 156 1.76 8.41 -7.72
N ARG A 157 0.79 9.19 -7.25
CA ARG A 157 0.77 10.66 -7.43
C ARG A 157 1.47 11.35 -6.29
N ILE A 158 2.15 12.45 -6.56
CA ILE A 158 2.81 13.28 -5.55
C ILE A 158 1.76 13.86 -4.60
N ILE A 159 1.94 13.64 -3.30
CA ILE A 159 1.13 14.25 -2.23
C ILE A 159 1.93 15.28 -1.43
N GLN A 160 3.26 15.14 -1.38
CA GLN A 160 4.12 16.08 -0.68
C GLN A 160 5.48 16.19 -1.38
N ILE A 161 6.02 17.39 -1.44
CA ILE A 161 7.43 17.67 -1.74
C ILE A 161 7.97 18.49 -0.56
N GLN A 162 9.13 18.13 -0.04
CA GLN A 162 9.84 18.91 0.96
C GLN A 162 11.28 19.13 0.51
N ASP A 163 11.64 20.40 0.36
CA ASP A 163 12.93 20.83 -0.16
C ASP A 163 13.88 21.15 0.99
N PHE A 164 15.13 20.71 0.87
CA PHE A 164 16.19 20.92 1.85
C PHE A 164 17.43 21.43 1.13
N THR A 165 17.96 22.57 1.57
CA THR A 165 19.28 23.04 1.15
C THR A 165 20.31 22.71 2.21
N SER A 166 21.51 22.32 1.78
CA SER A 166 22.65 22.27 2.70
C SER A 166 23.20 23.68 2.85
N LYS A 167 23.11 24.26 4.06
CA LYS A 167 23.99 25.39 4.41
C LYS A 167 25.36 24.80 4.72
N ALA A 168 26.16 24.54 3.70
CA ALA A 168 27.60 24.46 3.90
C ALA A 168 28.06 25.88 4.27
N GLN A 169 28.27 26.10 5.57
CA GLN A 169 29.00 27.27 6.09
C GLN A 169 30.50 27.02 5.94
#